data_AF-A0A522QPI2-F1
#
_entry.id   AF-A0A522QPI2-F1
#
_cell.length_a   1.000
_cell.length_b   1.000
_cell.length_c   1.000
_cell.angle_alpha   90.00
_cell.angle_beta   90.00
_cell.angle_gamma   90.00
#
_symmetry.space_group_name_H-M   'P 1'
#
loop_
_entity.id
_entity.type
_entity.pdbx_description
1 polymer ?
#
loop_
_entity_poly.entity_id
_entity_poly.type
_entity_poly.pdbx_seq_one_letter_code
_entity_poly.pdbx_strand_id
1 'polypeptide(L)'
;AHLLKTDMSIVLIAVAMMIGGLLFARRVAETMSRRVTRMDHVQGLTANLITAALVLLASKLGLPVSTTHVCVGSIGGVGASAGRVNWQALRGILLSWVATLPIAAAVAWTVARLA
;
A
#
# COMPACT_ATOMS: atom_id res chain seq x y z
N ALA A 1 -23.91 -13.37 13.39
CA ALA A 1 -22.86 -12.92 12.47
C ALA A 1 -22.40 -14.05 11.52
N HIS A 2 -23.35 -14.69 10.81
CA HIS A 2 -23.06 -15.80 9.89
C HIS A 2 -23.86 -15.62 8.58
N LEU A 3 -23.93 -14.37 8.09
CA LEU A 3 -24.85 -13.98 7.02
C LEU A 3 -24.39 -14.42 5.61
N LEU A 4 -23.11 -14.78 5.43
CA LEU A 4 -22.55 -15.25 4.16
C LEU A 4 -21.64 -16.46 4.40
N LYS A 5 -21.70 -17.44 3.49
CA LYS A 5 -20.76 -18.57 3.45
C LYS A 5 -19.34 -18.03 3.21
N THR A 6 -18.33 -18.59 3.87
CA THR A 6 -16.94 -18.09 3.82
C THR A 6 -16.44 -17.92 2.37
N ASP A 7 -16.76 -18.89 1.51
CA ASP A 7 -16.39 -18.87 0.09
C ASP A 7 -16.98 -17.66 -0.66
N MET A 8 -18.24 -17.33 -0.38
CA MET A 8 -18.93 -16.19 -1.01
C MET A 8 -18.36 -14.85 -0.53
N SER A 9 -17.92 -14.77 0.73
CA SER A 9 -17.31 -13.56 1.28
C SER A 9 -15.97 -13.25 0.61
N ILE A 10 -15.14 -14.28 0.36
CA ILE A 10 -13.85 -14.13 -0.32
C ILE A 10 -14.06 -13.62 -1.74
N VAL A 11 -15.00 -14.21 -2.49
CA VAL A 11 -15.31 -13.78 -3.87
C VAL A 11 -15.80 -12.34 -3.89
N LEU A 12 -16.70 -11.96 -2.99
CA LEU A 12 -17.22 -10.59 -2.92
C LEU A 12 -16.11 -9.57 -2.65
N ILE A 13 -15.23 -9.86 -1.68
CA ILE A 13 -14.09 -8.99 -1.36
C ILE A 13 -13.14 -8.89 -2.56
N ALA A 14 -12.83 -10.00 -3.23
CA ALA A 14 -11.95 -10.01 -4.39
C ALA A 14 -12.50 -9.14 -5.54
N VAL A 15 -13.79 -9.24 -5.84
CA VAL A 15 -14.45 -8.41 -6.87
C VAL A 15 -14.44 -6.94 -6.48
N ALA A 16 -14.76 -6.61 -5.22
CA ALA A 16 -14.73 -5.24 -4.73
C ALA A 16 -13.32 -4.63 -4.81
N MET A 17 -12.29 -5.40 -4.41
CA MET A 17 -10.89 -5.00 -4.54
C MET A 17 -10.47 -4.80 -6.00
N MET A 18 -10.89 -5.69 -6.91
CA MET A 18 -10.62 -5.56 -8.35
C MET A 18 -11.21 -4.27 -8.91
N ILE A 19 -12.48 -3.98 -8.63
CA ILE A 19 -13.14 -2.76 -9.11
C ILE A 19 -12.44 -1.51 -8.55
N GLY A 20 -12.17 -1.48 -7.24
CA GLY A 20 -11.43 -0.37 -6.63
C GLY A 20 -10.04 -0.18 -7.24
N GLY A 21 -9.33 -1.28 -7.50
CA GLY A 21 -8.05 -1.28 -8.19
C GLY A 21 -8.13 -0.66 -9.58
N LEU A 22 -9.08 -1.10 -10.41
CA LEU A 22 -9.24 -0.58 -11.77
C LEU A 22 -9.55 0.93 -11.80
N LEU A 23 -10.32 1.42 -10.82
CA LEU A 23 -10.72 2.83 -10.76
C LEU A 23 -9.60 3.74 -10.26
N PHE A 24 -8.79 3.28 -9.28
CA PHE A 24 -7.88 4.16 -8.54
C PHE A 24 -6.39 3.83 -8.67
N ALA A 25 -6.01 2.66 -9.20
CA ALA A 25 -4.60 2.23 -9.25
C ALA A 25 -3.71 3.21 -10.01
N ARG A 26 -4.20 3.82 -11.09
CA ARG A 26 -3.42 4.77 -11.89
C ARG A 26 -2.93 5.97 -11.08
N ARG A 27 -3.80 6.56 -10.25
CA ARG A 27 -3.45 7.74 -9.44
C ARG A 27 -2.39 7.40 -8.38
N VAL A 28 -2.48 6.21 -7.79
CA VAL A 28 -1.48 5.72 -6.84
C VAL A 28 -0.15 5.46 -7.55
N ALA A 29 -0.17 4.79 -8.70
CA ALA A 29 1.03 4.51 -9.49
C ALA A 29 1.75 5.78 -9.96
N GLU A 30 1.00 6.82 -10.38
CA GLU A 30 1.58 8.11 -10.74
C GLU A 30 2.21 8.81 -9.54
N THR A 31 1.58 8.73 -8.36
CA THR A 31 2.14 9.29 -7.12
C THR A 31 3.45 8.60 -6.75
N MET A 32 3.49 7.26 -6.79
CA MET A 32 4.68 6.49 -6.45
C MET A 32 5.82 6.67 -7.48
N SER A 33 5.52 6.64 -8.78
CA SER A 33 6.54 6.70 -9.84
C SER A 33 7.07 8.10 -10.16
N ARG A 34 6.30 9.17 -9.88
CA ARG A 34 6.72 10.54 -10.22
C ARG A 34 7.10 11.38 -9.01
N ARG A 35 6.49 11.16 -7.84
CA ARG A 35 6.75 12.01 -6.67
C ARG A 35 7.87 11.49 -5.77
N VAL A 36 8.08 10.17 -5.69
CA VAL A 36 9.06 9.58 -4.76
C VAL A 36 10.47 9.53 -5.36
N THR A 37 10.61 9.08 -6.61
CA THR A 37 11.88 9.09 -7.36
C THR A 37 11.57 9.04 -8.86
N ARG A 38 12.38 9.68 -9.71
CA ARG A 38 12.27 9.51 -11.17
C ARG A 38 12.92 8.18 -11.55
N MET A 39 12.09 7.16 -11.67
CA MET A 39 12.54 5.80 -11.98
C MET A 39 12.62 5.57 -13.49
N ASP A 40 13.65 4.86 -13.92
CA ASP A 40 13.65 4.18 -15.22
C ASP A 40 13.00 2.79 -15.12
N HIS A 41 12.71 2.15 -16.24
CA HIS A 41 12.02 0.86 -16.35
C HIS A 41 12.70 -0.24 -15.52
N VAL A 42 14.04 -0.31 -15.56
CA VAL A 42 14.81 -1.30 -14.79
C VAL A 42 14.61 -1.07 -13.29
N GLN A 43 14.66 0.18 -12.84
CA GLN A 43 14.47 0.53 -11.43
C GLN A 43 13.05 0.20 -10.97
N GLY A 44 12.05 0.47 -11.81
CA GLY A 44 10.65 0.10 -11.54
C GLY A 44 10.46 -1.41 -11.40
N LEU A 45 11.08 -2.18 -12.30
CA LEU A 45 11.08 -3.64 -12.22
C LEU A 45 11.76 -4.13 -10.94
N THR A 46 12.96 -3.61 -10.62
CA THR A 46 13.70 -3.97 -9.40
C THR A 46 12.88 -3.69 -8.14
N ALA A 47 12.25 -2.52 -8.02
CA ALA A 47 11.42 -2.20 -6.87
C ALA A 47 10.20 -3.13 -6.75
N ASN A 48 9.57 -3.50 -7.87
CA ASN A 48 8.46 -4.45 -7.87
C ASN A 48 8.88 -5.87 -7.48
N LEU A 49 10.04 -6.34 -7.96
CA LEU A 49 10.58 -7.65 -7.59
C LEU A 49 10.93 -7.72 -6.10
N ILE A 50 11.57 -6.68 -5.55
CA ILE A 50 11.84 -6.57 -4.11
C ILE A 50 10.53 -6.59 -3.32
N THR A 51 9.55 -5.80 -3.75
CA THR A 51 8.23 -5.75 -3.09
C THR A 51 7.55 -7.12 -3.10
N ALA A 52 7.48 -7.78 -4.26
CA ALA A 52 6.87 -9.08 -4.41
C ALA A 52 7.58 -10.14 -3.55
N ALA A 53 8.92 -10.19 -3.58
CA ALA A 53 9.70 -11.13 -2.80
C ALA A 53 9.45 -10.97 -1.29
N LEU A 54 9.49 -9.74 -0.77
CA LEU A 54 9.28 -9.46 0.65
C LEU A 54 7.84 -9.75 1.09
N VAL A 55 6.84 -9.38 0.29
CA VAL A 55 5.43 -9.66 0.58
C VAL A 55 5.16 -11.16 0.54
N LEU A 56 5.64 -11.88 -0.47
CA LEU A 56 5.45 -13.32 -0.57
C LEU A 56 6.13 -14.07 0.59
N LEU A 57 7.32 -13.63 1.00
CA LEU A 57 8.02 -14.19 2.14
C LEU A 57 7.21 -13.98 3.43
N ALA A 58 6.76 -12.74 3.68
CA ALA A 58 5.93 -12.43 4.84
C ALA A 58 4.61 -13.22 4.86
N SER A 59 3.95 -13.35 3.71
CA SER A 59 2.74 -14.15 3.55
C SER A 59 2.98 -15.63 3.87
N LYS A 60 4.11 -16.21 3.42
CA LYS A 60 4.48 -17.60 3.77
C LYS A 60 4.76 -17.78 5.26
N LEU A 61 5.25 -16.75 5.93
CA LEU A 61 5.48 -16.74 7.38
C LEU A 61 4.20 -16.42 8.19
N GLY A 62 3.08 -16.14 7.53
CA GLY A 62 1.82 -15.76 8.19
C GLY A 62 1.87 -14.38 8.85
N LEU A 63 2.83 -13.52 8.49
CA LEU A 63 2.99 -12.20 9.07
C LEU A 63 2.08 -11.18 8.37
N PRO A 64 1.22 -10.45 9.10
CA PRO A 64 0.39 -9.40 8.52
C PRO A 64 1.26 -8.17 8.23
N VAL A 65 1.73 -8.04 6.99
CA VAL A 65 2.54 -6.90 6.54
C VAL A 65 1.77 -5.95 5.63
N SER A 66 2.07 -4.65 5.74
CA SER A 66 1.54 -3.64 4.83
C SER A 66 2.28 -3.66 3.50
N THR A 67 1.61 -4.10 2.44
CA THR A 67 2.17 -4.10 1.08
C THR A 67 2.54 -2.69 0.59
N THR A 68 1.81 -1.66 1.05
CA THR A 68 2.13 -0.26 0.74
C THR A 68 3.44 0.20 1.38
N HIS A 69 3.71 -0.17 2.63
CA HIS A 69 4.99 0.15 3.29
C HIS A 69 6.16 -0.51 2.59
N VAL A 70 6.01 -1.79 2.25
CA VAL A 70 7.05 -2.55 1.54
C VAL A 70 7.31 -1.95 0.16
N CYS A 71 6.26 -1.59 -0.58
CA CYS A 71 6.38 -0.97 -1.91
C CYS A 71 7.08 0.39 -1.85
N VAL A 72 6.64 1.29 -0.96
CA VAL A 72 7.26 2.62 -0.80
C VAL A 72 8.71 2.50 -0.32
N GLY A 73 9.00 1.59 0.60
CA GLY A 73 10.37 1.32 1.05
C GLY A 73 11.27 0.80 -0.06
N SER A 74 10.77 -0.10 -0.91
CA SER A 74 11.51 -0.64 -2.06
C SER A 74 11.81 0.45 -3.10
N ILE A 75 10.81 1.27 -3.44
CA ILE A 75 10.97 2.42 -4.36
C ILE A 75 11.96 3.45 -3.80
N GLY A 76 11.81 3.80 -2.52
CA GLY A 76 12.70 4.71 -1.82
C GLY A 76 14.14 4.19 -1.76
N GLY A 77 14.33 2.90 -1.47
CA GLY A 77 15.64 2.26 -1.43
C GLY A 77 16.34 2.23 -2.80
N VAL A 78 15.62 1.85 -3.85
CA VAL A 78 16.15 1.88 -5.23
C VAL A 78 16.50 3.32 -5.64
N GLY A 79 15.65 4.29 -5.32
CA GLY A 79 15.94 5.70 -5.57
C GLY A 79 17.14 6.21 -4.79
N ALA A 80 17.34 5.74 -3.55
CA ALA A 80 18.44 6.16 -2.68
C ALA A 80 19.77 5.64 -3.21
N SER A 81 19.80 4.38 -3.65
CA SER A 81 20.96 3.78 -4.35
C SER A 81 21.35 4.55 -5.61
N ALA A 82 20.40 5.23 -6.26
CA ALA A 82 20.64 6.03 -7.45
C ALA A 82 20.85 7.54 -7.17
N GLY A 83 20.78 7.97 -5.90
CA GLY A 83 20.93 9.39 -5.51
C GLY A 83 19.78 10.31 -5.97
N ARG A 84 18.58 9.76 -6.25
CA ARG A 84 17.46 10.50 -6.89
C ARG A 84 16.17 10.52 -6.06
N VAL A 85 16.22 10.29 -4.75
CA VAL A 85 15.01 10.30 -3.90
C VAL A 85 14.55 11.71 -3.58
N ASN A 86 13.24 11.92 -3.69
CA ASN A 86 12.58 13.08 -3.13
C ASN A 86 12.24 12.83 -1.64
N TRP A 87 13.13 13.27 -0.75
CA TRP A 87 12.97 13.10 0.70
C TRP A 87 11.75 13.83 1.27
N GLN A 88 11.35 14.95 0.66
CA GLN A 88 10.16 15.69 1.07
C GLN A 88 8.88 14.90 0.77
N ALA A 89 8.80 14.27 -0.40
CA ALA A 89 7.68 13.41 -0.74
C ALA A 89 7.61 12.18 0.17
N LEU A 90 8.75 11.53 0.43
CA LEU A 90 8.82 10.37 1.32
C LEU A 90 8.39 10.72 2.75
N ARG A 91 8.85 11.86 3.29
CA ARG A 91 8.41 12.37 4.59
C ARG A 91 6.91 12.65 4.61
N GLY A 92 6.34 13.22 3.55
CA GLY A 92 4.89 13.44 3.44
C GLY A 92 4.09 12.14 3.50
N ILE A 93 4.58 11.09 2.85
CA ILE A 93 3.98 9.75 2.92
C ILE A 93 4.07 9.18 4.34
N LEU A 94 5.24 9.25 4.99
CA LEU A 94 5.41 8.78 6.37
C LEU A 94 4.45 9.49 7.34
N LEU A 95 4.31 10.81 7.22
CA LEU A 95 3.38 11.58 8.03
C LEU A 95 1.93 11.15 7.78
N SER A 96 1.57 10.82 6.54
CA SER A 96 0.23 10.34 6.22
C SER A 96 -0.10 8.99 6.89
N TRP A 97 0.87 8.10 7.05
CA TRP A 97 0.70 6.82 7.73
C TRP A 97 0.47 6.98 9.23
N VAL A 98 1.22 7.89 9.85
CA VAL A 98 1.02 8.22 11.27
C VAL A 98 -0.32 8.91 11.47
N ALA A 99 -0.71 9.82 10.57
CA ALA A 99 -1.98 10.55 10.66
C ALA A 99 -3.21 9.66 10.37
N THR A 100 -3.07 8.58 9.60
CA THR A 100 -4.22 7.70 9.30
C THR A 100 -4.69 6.93 10.52
N LEU A 101 -3.81 6.56 11.45
CA LEU A 101 -4.15 5.86 12.70
C LEU A 101 -5.14 6.63 13.60
N PRO A 102 -4.86 7.89 14.01
CA PRO A 102 -5.77 8.65 14.86
C PRO A 102 -7.07 9.00 14.13
N ILE A 103 -7.03 9.28 12.84
CA ILE A 103 -8.25 9.57 12.05
C ILE A 103 -9.13 8.32 12.00
N ALA A 104 -8.57 7.15 11.69
CA ALA A 104 -9.32 5.90 11.68
C ALA A 104 -9.90 5.58 13.06
N ALA A 105 -9.13 5.79 14.13
CA ALA A 105 -9.59 5.61 15.50
C ALA A 105 -10.75 6.56 15.85
N ALA A 106 -10.66 7.84 15.48
CA ALA A 106 -11.72 8.81 15.71
C ALA A 106 -13.00 8.44 14.95
N VAL A 107 -12.90 8.06 13.68
CA VAL A 107 -14.05 7.63 12.88
C VAL A 107 -14.69 6.38 13.50
N ALA A 108 -13.90 5.36 13.83
CA ALA A 108 -14.40 4.16 14.47
C ALA A 108 -15.12 4.45 15.78
N TRP A 109 -14.57 5.33 16.62
CA TRP A 109 -15.20 5.75 17.88
C TRP A 109 -16.54 6.47 17.64
N THR A 110 -16.61 7.38 16.66
CA THR A 110 -17.87 8.08 16.35
C THR A 110 -18.95 7.13 15.85
N VAL A 111 -18.61 6.20 14.96
CA VAL A 111 -19.56 5.21 14.43
C VAL A 111 -20.04 4.29 15.55
N ALA A 112 -19.13 3.80 16.40
CA ALA A 112 -19.47 2.93 17.52
C ALA A 112 -20.36 3.62 18.59
N ARG A 113 -20.35 4.95 18.65
CA ARG A 113 -21.21 5.73 19.56
C ARG A 113 -22.60 6.02 18.97
N LEU A 114 -22.75 5.94 17.65
CA LEU A 114 -24.01 6.19 16.94
C LEU A 114 -24.80 4.90 16.65
N ALA A 115 -24.13 3.74 16.67
CA ALA A 115 -24.72 2.41 16.57
C ALA A 115 -25.21 1.90 17.93
#